data_AF-A0A377DA27-F1
#
_entry.id   AF-A0A377DA27-F1
#
_cell.length_a   1.000
_cell.length_b   1.000
_cell.length_c   1.000
_cell.angle_alpha   90.00
_cell.angle_beta   90.00
_cell.angle_gamma   90.00
#
_symmetry.space_group_name_H-M   'P 1'
#
loop_
_entity.id
_entity.type
_entity.pdbx_description
1 polymer ?
#
loop_
_entity_poly.entity_id
_entity_poly.type
_entity_poly.pdbx_seq_one_letter_code
_entity_poly.pdbx_strand_id
1 'polypeptide(L)'
;MSWEKERDQLQGILASERKMNNLLKKELQADAQAYGDERRSPLQEREEAKAMSEHDMLPSEPVTIVLSQMGWVRSAKGHDIDAPGLNYKAGDSFKAAVKGKSNQPVVFVDSTGRSYAIDPITLPSARGQGEPLTGKLTLPPGATVDHMLMESDDQKLLMASDAGYGFVCTFNDLVARNRAGKALITLPENAHVMPPVVIEDASDMLLAITQAGRMLMFPVSDLPQLSKGKGNKIINIPSAEAARGEDGLAQLYVLPPQSTLTIHVGKRKIKLRPEELQKVTGERGRRGTLMRGLQRIDRVEIDSPRRASSGDSEE
;
A
#
# COMPACT_ATOMS: atom_id res chain seq x y z
N MET A 1 44.13 55.08 52.93
CA MET A 1 43.28 53.90 53.22
C MET A 1 42.41 53.42 52.06
N SER A 2 42.03 54.24 51.07
CA SER A 2 41.19 53.77 49.94
C SER A 2 41.95 52.98 48.88
N TRP A 3 43.12 53.48 48.46
CA TRP A 3 43.88 52.94 47.33
C TRP A 3 44.52 51.57 47.57
N GLU A 4 44.95 51.29 48.80
CA GLU A 4 45.52 49.99 49.16
C GLU A 4 44.45 48.89 49.14
N LYS A 5 43.22 49.19 49.56
CA LYS A 5 42.09 48.25 49.53
C LYS A 5 41.67 47.90 48.10
N GLU A 6 41.63 48.89 47.22
CA GLU A 6 41.30 48.71 45.80
C GLU A 6 42.38 47.90 45.07
N ARG A 7 43.67 48.19 45.32
CA ARG A 7 44.80 47.42 44.79
C ARG A 7 44.70 45.94 45.19
N ASP A 8 44.49 45.65 46.46
CA ASP A 8 44.47 44.27 46.97
C ASP A 8 43.25 43.48 46.42
N GLN A 9 42.13 44.16 46.17
CA GLN A 9 40.96 43.59 45.51
C GLN A 9 41.26 43.20 44.04
N LEU A 10 41.86 44.09 43.26
CA LEU A 10 42.22 43.84 41.86
C LEU A 10 43.28 42.75 41.73
N GLN A 11 44.33 42.79 42.55
CA GLN A 11 45.35 41.75 42.60
C GLN A 11 44.77 40.40 43.03
N GLY A 12 43.84 40.41 43.98
CA GLY A 12 43.13 39.21 44.41
C GLY A 12 42.27 38.58 43.30
N ILE A 13 41.71 39.38 42.40
CA ILE A 13 40.98 38.90 41.21
C ILE A 13 41.97 38.35 40.17
N LEU A 14 43.07 39.07 39.89
CA LEU A 14 44.10 38.66 38.93
C LEU A 14 44.83 37.38 39.34
N ALA A 15 45.05 37.17 40.63
CA ALA A 15 45.78 36.00 41.16
C ALA A 15 44.92 34.75 41.32
N SER A 16 43.60 34.82 41.07
CA SER A 16 42.69 33.70 41.28
C SER A 16 41.73 33.55 40.11
N GLU A 17 41.96 32.53 39.30
CA GLU A 17 41.09 32.14 38.19
C GLU A 17 39.62 31.99 38.62
N ARG A 18 39.40 31.44 39.83
CA ARG A 18 38.05 31.33 40.40
C ARG A 18 37.37 32.69 40.59
N LYS A 19 38.11 33.70 41.07
CA LYS A 19 37.56 35.06 41.26
C LYS A 19 37.34 35.77 39.92
N MET A 20 38.24 35.56 38.95
CA MET A 20 38.06 36.07 37.59
C MET A 20 36.81 35.49 36.92
N ASN A 21 36.61 34.15 36.97
CA ASN A 21 35.42 33.51 36.43
C ASN A 21 34.11 33.98 37.11
N ASN A 22 34.17 34.31 38.40
CA ASN A 22 33.02 34.87 39.11
C ASN A 22 32.72 36.31 38.67
N LEU A 23 33.73 37.12 38.36
CA LEU A 23 33.54 38.45 37.79
C LEU A 23 32.91 38.34 36.40
N LEU A 24 33.48 37.51 35.52
CA LEU A 24 32.96 37.26 34.17
C LEU A 24 31.50 36.79 34.16
N LYS A 25 31.13 35.85 35.05
CA LYS A 25 29.73 35.40 35.16
C LYS A 25 28.79 36.54 35.57
N LYS A 26 29.20 37.39 36.50
CA LYS A 26 28.37 38.53 36.96
C LYS A 26 28.16 39.54 35.85
N GLU A 27 29.21 39.87 35.10
CA GLU A 27 29.13 40.78 33.97
C GLU A 27 28.26 40.19 32.86
N LEU A 28 28.48 38.94 32.45
CA LEU A 28 27.66 38.26 31.42
C LEU A 28 26.18 38.14 31.81
N GLN A 29 25.86 37.93 33.09
CA GLN A 29 24.48 37.90 33.57
C GLN A 29 23.83 39.29 33.56
N ALA A 30 24.57 40.33 33.95
CA ALA A 30 24.09 41.70 33.89
C ALA A 30 23.83 42.13 32.43
N ASP A 31 24.75 41.79 31.52
CA ASP A 31 24.61 42.07 30.09
C ASP A 31 23.45 41.29 29.48
N ALA A 32 23.30 40.00 29.80
CA ALA A 32 22.16 39.19 29.34
C ALA A 32 20.81 39.76 29.80
N GLN A 33 20.73 40.38 30.98
CA GLN A 33 19.50 41.01 31.48
C GLN A 33 19.25 42.40 30.87
N ALA A 34 20.32 43.17 30.64
CA ALA A 34 20.21 44.52 30.09
C ALA A 34 19.94 44.52 28.57
N TYR A 35 20.49 43.53 27.85
CA TYR A 35 20.49 43.49 26.39
C TYR A 35 19.86 42.22 25.80
N GLY A 36 19.43 41.26 26.62
CA GLY A 36 18.73 40.06 26.15
C GLY A 36 17.30 40.38 25.71
N ASP A 37 16.87 39.74 24.63
CA ASP A 37 15.47 39.71 24.19
C ASP A 37 14.97 38.26 24.03
N GLU A 38 13.64 38.11 23.95
CA GLU A 38 13.05 36.81 23.67
C GLU A 38 13.39 36.37 22.23
N ARG A 39 13.63 35.06 22.07
CA ARG A 39 13.90 34.48 20.75
C ARG A 39 12.71 34.73 19.81
N ARG A 40 12.97 35.50 18.76
CA ARG A 40 11.96 35.83 17.73
C ARG A 40 11.71 34.71 16.72
N SER A 41 12.70 33.85 16.48
CA SER A 41 12.61 32.73 15.54
C SER A 41 12.35 31.41 16.29
N PRO A 42 11.10 30.94 16.35
CA PRO A 42 10.78 29.67 16.97
C PRO A 42 11.41 28.53 16.18
N LEU A 43 11.86 27.50 16.89
CA LEU A 43 12.28 26.25 16.27
C LEU A 43 11.03 25.43 16.00
N GLN A 44 10.67 25.30 14.73
CA GLN A 44 9.53 24.50 14.29
C GLN A 44 10.00 23.46 13.29
N GLU A 45 9.76 22.20 13.59
CA GLU A 45 9.97 21.10 12.67
C GLU A 45 8.94 21.19 11.56
N ARG A 46 9.40 21.11 10.31
CA ARG A 46 8.60 21.15 9.09
C ARG A 46 9.11 20.04 8.18
N GLU A 47 8.24 19.49 7.35
CA GLU A 47 8.66 18.59 6.30
C GLU A 47 9.59 19.32 5.32
N GLU A 48 10.61 18.61 4.81
CA GLU A 48 11.52 19.17 3.82
C GLU A 48 10.74 19.60 2.57
N ALA A 49 10.96 20.83 2.12
CA ALA A 49 10.37 21.32 0.89
C ALA A 49 10.86 20.48 -0.30
N LYS A 50 9.95 19.80 -0.98
CA LYS A 50 10.23 19.06 -2.21
C LYS A 50 9.84 19.89 -3.42
N ALA A 51 10.71 19.94 -4.43
CA ALA A 51 10.39 20.55 -5.70
C ALA A 51 9.28 19.75 -6.41
N MET A 52 8.23 20.43 -6.88
CA MET A 52 7.18 19.83 -7.70
C MET A 52 7.66 19.70 -9.14
N SER A 53 7.26 18.63 -9.82
CA SER A 53 7.51 18.49 -11.26
C SER A 53 6.45 19.24 -12.07
N GLU A 54 6.73 19.57 -13.34
CA GLU A 54 5.72 20.16 -14.24
C GLU A 54 4.46 19.28 -14.39
N HIS A 55 4.59 17.96 -14.26
CA HIS A 55 3.47 17.03 -14.30
C HIS A 55 2.53 17.19 -13.09
N ASP A 56 3.09 17.47 -11.91
CA ASP A 56 2.32 17.70 -10.68
C ASP A 56 1.56 19.04 -10.72
N MET A 57 1.94 19.94 -11.62
CA MET A 57 1.27 21.22 -11.83
C MET A 57 0.06 21.12 -12.78
N LEU A 58 -0.16 19.96 -13.42
CA LEU A 58 -1.34 19.76 -14.26
C LEU A 58 -2.63 19.74 -13.41
N PRO A 59 -3.74 20.27 -13.94
CA PRO A 59 -5.03 20.22 -13.25
C PRO A 59 -5.42 18.80 -12.84
N SER A 60 -5.59 18.59 -11.54
CA SER A 60 -6.03 17.34 -10.94
C SER A 60 -7.56 17.35 -10.79
N GLU A 61 -8.26 16.62 -11.65
CA GLU A 61 -9.70 16.38 -11.56
C GLU A 61 -9.99 14.99 -10.96
N PRO A 62 -11.07 14.81 -10.18
CA PRO A 62 -11.51 13.48 -9.77
C PRO A 62 -11.97 12.68 -10.99
N VAL A 63 -11.46 11.46 -11.13
CA VAL A 63 -11.82 10.55 -12.23
C VAL A 63 -12.11 9.14 -11.71
N THR A 64 -12.95 8.43 -12.45
CA THR A 64 -13.19 7.00 -12.26
C THR A 64 -12.82 6.26 -13.54
N ILE A 65 -11.88 5.33 -13.44
CA ILE A 65 -11.45 4.50 -14.57
C ILE A 65 -12.27 3.22 -14.57
N VAL A 66 -12.85 2.85 -15.71
CA VAL A 66 -13.71 1.69 -15.85
C VAL A 66 -13.10 0.70 -16.83
N LEU A 67 -13.03 -0.56 -16.41
CA LEU A 67 -12.58 -1.71 -17.19
C LEU A 67 -13.75 -2.65 -17.47
N SER A 68 -13.87 -3.11 -18.73
CA SER A 68 -14.85 -4.11 -19.15
C SER A 68 -14.30 -5.53 -19.17
N GLN A 69 -15.18 -6.53 -19.29
CA GLN A 69 -14.81 -7.95 -19.41
C GLN A 69 -13.97 -8.23 -20.65
N MET A 70 -14.25 -7.55 -21.78
CA MET A 70 -13.46 -7.67 -23.02
C MET A 70 -12.20 -6.78 -23.05
N GLY A 71 -11.82 -6.16 -21.93
CA GLY A 71 -10.60 -5.36 -21.83
C GLY A 71 -10.69 -3.98 -22.49
N TRP A 72 -11.89 -3.38 -22.52
CA TRP A 72 -12.09 -1.99 -22.93
C TRP A 72 -11.97 -1.07 -21.71
N VAL A 73 -11.33 0.08 -21.90
CA VAL A 73 -11.08 1.06 -20.85
C VAL A 73 -11.66 2.43 -21.22
N ARG A 74 -12.13 3.16 -20.23
CA ARG A 74 -12.56 4.56 -20.35
C ARG A 74 -12.34 5.32 -19.04
N SER A 75 -12.19 6.63 -19.15
CA SER A 75 -12.06 7.56 -18.02
C SER A 75 -13.34 8.40 -17.90
N ALA A 76 -13.98 8.32 -16.74
CA ALA A 76 -15.14 9.12 -16.39
C ALA A 76 -14.76 10.26 -15.46
N LYS A 77 -15.35 11.44 -15.64
CA LYS A 77 -15.17 12.56 -14.70
C LYS A 77 -16.03 12.34 -13.47
N GLY A 78 -15.47 12.64 -12.30
CA GLY A 78 -16.12 12.47 -11.00
C GLY A 78 -16.03 11.05 -10.44
N HIS A 79 -16.44 10.92 -9.18
CA HIS A 79 -16.46 9.66 -8.42
C HIS A 79 -17.86 9.05 -8.30
N ASP A 80 -18.89 9.77 -8.73
CA ASP A 80 -20.31 9.41 -8.58
C ASP A 80 -20.90 8.75 -9.85
N ILE A 81 -20.06 7.97 -10.55
CA ILE A 81 -20.50 7.29 -11.77
C ILE A 81 -21.03 5.90 -11.48
N ASP A 82 -22.17 5.57 -12.07
CA ASP A 82 -22.67 4.19 -12.11
C ASP A 82 -21.92 3.41 -13.20
N ALA A 83 -20.74 2.91 -12.86
CA ALA A 83 -19.89 2.17 -13.80
C ALA A 83 -20.58 0.91 -14.37
N PRO A 84 -21.26 0.06 -13.55
CA PRO A 84 -22.04 -1.06 -14.08
C PRO A 84 -23.15 -0.67 -15.06
N GLY A 85 -23.80 0.48 -14.87
CA GLY A 85 -24.88 0.99 -15.72
C GLY A 85 -24.45 1.66 -17.03
N LEU A 86 -23.14 1.75 -17.31
CA LEU A 86 -22.63 2.38 -18.54
C LEU A 86 -22.97 1.57 -19.80
N ASN A 87 -22.92 2.22 -20.95
CA ASN A 87 -23.12 1.56 -22.25
C ASN A 87 -21.89 0.72 -22.63
N TYR A 88 -22.07 -0.58 -22.89
CA TYR A 88 -21.03 -1.52 -23.32
C TYR A 88 -21.27 -2.00 -24.75
N LYS A 89 -20.24 -2.57 -25.36
CA LYS A 89 -20.38 -3.26 -26.65
C LYS A 89 -21.25 -4.50 -26.51
N ALA A 90 -21.87 -4.93 -27.60
CA ALA A 90 -22.62 -6.18 -27.63
C ALA A 90 -21.73 -7.36 -27.20
N GLY A 91 -22.15 -8.07 -26.15
CA GLY A 91 -21.39 -9.19 -25.55
C GLY A 91 -20.33 -8.77 -24.52
N ASP A 92 -20.18 -7.47 -24.24
CA ASP A 92 -19.29 -6.94 -23.21
C ASP A 92 -20.07 -6.41 -21.99
N SER A 93 -19.41 -6.35 -20.83
CA SER A 93 -20.03 -5.88 -19.59
C SER A 93 -18.98 -5.36 -18.61
N PHE A 94 -19.44 -4.81 -17.49
CA PHE A 94 -18.59 -4.30 -16.42
C PHE A 94 -17.67 -5.39 -15.82
N LYS A 95 -16.40 -5.04 -15.57
CA LYS A 95 -15.44 -5.87 -14.82
C LYS A 95 -14.98 -5.19 -13.54
N ALA A 96 -14.47 -3.97 -13.64
CA ALA A 96 -13.95 -3.23 -12.48
C ALA A 96 -14.01 -1.72 -12.69
N ALA A 97 -14.00 -0.98 -11.58
CA ALA A 97 -13.78 0.47 -11.57
C ALA A 97 -12.85 0.86 -10.42
N VAL A 98 -11.99 1.84 -10.67
CA VAL A 98 -11.09 2.44 -9.66
C VAL A 98 -11.24 3.95 -9.69
N LYS A 99 -11.06 4.60 -8.55
CA LYS A 99 -11.24 6.04 -8.38
C LYS A 99 -9.89 6.68 -8.08
N GLY A 100 -9.70 7.91 -8.54
CA GLY A 100 -8.47 8.63 -8.33
C GLY A 100 -8.51 10.05 -8.88
N LYS A 101 -7.33 10.63 -9.06
CA LYS A 101 -7.12 11.92 -9.72
C LYS A 101 -6.64 11.75 -11.16
N SER A 102 -6.85 12.75 -12.01
CA SER A 102 -6.43 12.70 -13.42
C SER A 102 -4.91 12.68 -13.61
N ASN A 103 -4.13 13.15 -12.62
CA ASN A 103 -2.68 13.22 -12.66
C ASN A 103 -1.97 12.02 -12.00
N GLN A 104 -2.70 11.06 -11.44
CA GLN A 104 -2.12 9.80 -10.95
C GLN A 104 -2.31 8.70 -12.01
N PRO A 105 -1.31 7.83 -12.24
CA PRO A 105 -1.45 6.77 -13.24
C PRO A 105 -2.46 5.71 -12.77
N VAL A 106 -3.18 5.12 -13.72
CA VAL A 106 -3.91 3.87 -13.50
C VAL A 106 -3.03 2.70 -13.92
N VAL A 107 -2.96 1.68 -13.07
CA VAL A 107 -2.15 0.50 -13.27
C VAL A 107 -3.02 -0.70 -13.62
N PHE A 108 -2.54 -1.51 -14.57
CA PHE A 108 -3.14 -2.78 -14.97
C PHE A 108 -2.16 -3.92 -14.73
N VAL A 109 -2.66 -5.07 -14.29
CA VAL A 109 -1.89 -6.31 -14.17
C VAL A 109 -2.50 -7.37 -15.07
N ASP A 110 -1.66 -7.98 -15.91
CA ASP A 110 -2.08 -9.05 -16.82
C ASP A 110 -1.99 -10.44 -16.17
N SER A 111 -2.61 -11.42 -16.83
CA SER A 111 -2.65 -12.82 -16.41
C SER A 111 -1.27 -13.50 -16.37
N THR A 112 -0.22 -12.87 -16.93
CA THR A 112 1.16 -13.38 -16.93
C THR A 112 2.02 -12.77 -15.83
N GLY A 113 1.46 -11.86 -15.03
CA GLY A 113 2.17 -11.19 -13.94
C GLY A 113 2.93 -9.92 -14.35
N ARG A 114 2.60 -9.32 -15.50
CA ARG A 114 3.17 -8.03 -15.92
C ARG A 114 2.29 -6.87 -15.47
N SER A 115 2.90 -5.75 -15.12
CA SER A 115 2.22 -4.51 -14.80
C SER A 115 2.43 -3.43 -15.85
N TYR A 116 1.45 -2.55 -16.01
CA TYR A 116 1.41 -1.48 -17.00
C TYR A 116 0.80 -0.24 -16.37
N ALA A 117 1.32 0.95 -16.69
CA ALA A 117 0.75 2.22 -16.26
C ALA A 117 0.24 3.02 -17.47
N ILE A 118 -0.97 3.54 -17.36
CA ILE A 118 -1.56 4.45 -18.34
C ILE A 118 -1.96 5.74 -17.62
N ASP A 119 -1.72 6.85 -18.27
CA ASP A 119 -2.17 8.15 -17.80
C ASP A 119 -3.67 8.33 -18.13
N PRO A 120 -4.54 8.60 -17.12
CA PRO A 120 -5.96 8.83 -17.32
C PRO A 120 -6.30 9.85 -18.40
N ILE A 121 -5.45 10.86 -18.61
CA ILE A 121 -5.69 11.91 -19.62
C ILE A 121 -5.70 11.37 -21.05
N THR A 122 -5.04 10.23 -21.29
CA THR A 122 -4.96 9.61 -22.61
C THR A 122 -6.16 8.71 -22.91
N LEU A 123 -7.04 8.47 -21.95
CA LEU A 123 -8.19 7.58 -22.08
C LEU A 123 -9.43 8.34 -22.59
N PRO A 124 -10.32 7.68 -23.35
CA PRO A 124 -11.55 8.30 -23.84
C PRO A 124 -12.54 8.54 -22.71
N SER A 125 -13.42 9.52 -22.92
CA SER A 125 -14.51 9.83 -21.99
C SER A 125 -15.51 8.68 -21.83
N ALA A 126 -16.22 8.66 -20.71
CA ALA A 126 -17.27 7.68 -20.42
C ALA A 126 -18.53 7.75 -21.32
N ARG A 127 -18.69 8.78 -22.15
CA ARG A 127 -19.85 8.91 -23.07
C ARG A 127 -19.83 7.86 -24.18
N GLY A 128 -18.64 7.40 -24.59
CA GLY A 128 -18.47 6.33 -25.57
C GLY A 128 -18.37 4.95 -24.93
N GLN A 129 -18.11 3.93 -25.74
CA GLN A 129 -17.89 2.55 -25.28
C GLN A 129 -16.47 2.30 -24.73
N GLY A 130 -15.62 3.32 -24.72
CA GLY A 130 -14.19 3.22 -24.39
C GLY A 130 -13.33 2.85 -25.59
N GLU A 131 -12.12 2.36 -25.31
CA GLU A 131 -11.19 1.84 -26.31
C GLU A 131 -10.50 0.56 -25.80
N PRO A 132 -10.00 -0.31 -26.69
CA PRO A 132 -9.41 -1.57 -26.27
C PRO A 132 -8.01 -1.36 -25.66
N LEU A 133 -7.72 -2.01 -24.53
CA LEU A 133 -6.39 -1.96 -23.89
C LEU A 133 -5.27 -2.48 -24.78
N THR A 134 -5.56 -3.42 -25.69
CA THR A 134 -4.59 -3.91 -26.68
C THR A 134 -4.12 -2.84 -27.67
N GLY A 135 -4.88 -1.75 -27.83
CA GLY A 135 -4.45 -0.56 -28.57
C GLY A 135 -3.38 0.24 -27.84
N LYS A 136 -3.38 0.21 -26.49
CA LYS A 136 -2.43 0.94 -25.65
C LYS A 136 -1.28 0.11 -25.13
N LEU A 137 -1.48 -1.18 -24.89
CA LEU A 137 -0.53 -2.07 -24.24
C LEU A 137 -0.09 -3.18 -25.20
N THR A 138 1.17 -3.57 -25.10
CA THR A 138 1.71 -4.75 -25.77
C THR A 138 1.65 -5.93 -24.80
N LEU A 139 0.57 -6.69 -24.90
CA LEU A 139 0.32 -7.87 -24.08
C LEU A 139 0.99 -9.11 -24.70
N PRO A 140 1.46 -10.08 -23.88
CA PRO A 140 1.88 -11.38 -24.38
C PRO A 140 0.74 -12.09 -25.14
N PRO A 141 1.05 -13.01 -26.08
CA PRO A 141 0.04 -13.77 -26.80
C PRO A 141 -0.89 -14.54 -25.86
N GLY A 142 -2.20 -14.31 -25.99
CA GLY A 142 -3.22 -14.95 -25.16
C GLY A 142 -3.37 -14.39 -23.75
N ALA A 143 -2.55 -13.40 -23.36
CA ALA A 143 -2.69 -12.75 -22.07
C ALA A 143 -3.96 -11.89 -21.99
N THR A 144 -4.55 -11.84 -20.79
CA THR A 144 -5.72 -11.00 -20.50
C THR A 144 -5.39 -10.02 -19.38
N VAL A 145 -6.13 -8.92 -19.29
CA VAL A 145 -5.97 -7.93 -18.22
C VAL A 145 -6.96 -8.26 -17.10
N ASP A 146 -6.42 -8.61 -15.94
CA ASP A 146 -7.20 -9.20 -14.85
C ASP A 146 -7.46 -8.22 -13.71
N HIS A 147 -6.50 -7.36 -13.42
CA HIS A 147 -6.58 -6.44 -12.30
C HIS A 147 -6.30 -5.00 -12.74
N MET A 148 -6.97 -4.06 -12.07
CA MET A 148 -6.82 -2.63 -12.26
C MET A 148 -6.70 -1.97 -10.89
N LEU A 149 -5.72 -1.10 -10.72
CA LEU A 149 -5.40 -0.42 -9.46
C LEU A 149 -5.11 1.07 -9.71
N MET A 150 -5.45 1.91 -8.73
CA MET A 150 -5.17 3.34 -8.78
C MET A 150 -5.05 3.86 -7.35
N GLU A 151 -3.83 3.98 -6.85
CA GLU A 151 -3.52 4.31 -5.45
C GLU A 151 -2.44 5.40 -5.38
N SER A 152 -2.07 5.85 -4.17
CA SER A 152 -0.89 6.71 -3.99
C SER A 152 0.40 5.96 -4.30
N ASP A 153 1.44 6.66 -4.75
CA ASP A 153 2.71 6.05 -5.16
C ASP A 153 3.39 5.21 -4.06
N ASP A 154 3.20 5.60 -2.80
CA ASP A 154 3.74 4.95 -1.62
C ASP A 154 2.82 3.88 -1.01
N GLN A 155 1.58 3.75 -1.50
CA GLN A 155 0.60 2.77 -1.01
C GLN A 155 1.19 1.36 -1.04
N LYS A 156 1.15 0.67 0.11
CA LYS A 156 1.61 -0.70 0.24
C LYS A 156 0.61 -1.67 -0.36
N LEU A 157 1.13 -2.64 -1.11
CA LEU A 157 0.36 -3.67 -1.81
C LEU A 157 0.95 -5.05 -1.52
N LEU A 158 0.08 -6.05 -1.42
CA LEU A 158 0.43 -7.45 -1.42
C LEU A 158 0.22 -8.03 -2.81
N MET A 159 1.30 -8.47 -3.44
CA MET A 159 1.29 -9.19 -4.71
C MET A 159 1.54 -10.68 -4.46
N ALA A 160 0.75 -11.55 -5.08
CA ALA A 160 0.88 -12.99 -4.89
C ALA A 160 0.45 -13.81 -6.12
N SER A 161 0.87 -15.07 -6.14
CA SER A 161 0.45 -16.10 -7.08
C SER A 161 -0.34 -17.19 -6.34
N ASP A 162 -1.23 -17.87 -7.05
CA ASP A 162 -1.97 -19.03 -6.54
C ASP A 162 -1.05 -20.23 -6.17
N ALA A 163 0.21 -20.22 -6.61
CA ALA A 163 1.25 -21.15 -6.19
C ALA A 163 1.74 -20.95 -4.73
N GLY A 164 1.21 -19.94 -4.01
CA GLY A 164 1.53 -19.69 -2.60
C GLY A 164 2.79 -18.84 -2.37
N TYR A 165 3.26 -18.11 -3.39
CA TYR A 165 4.38 -17.17 -3.31
C TYR A 165 3.92 -15.75 -3.55
N GLY A 166 4.54 -14.79 -2.87
CA GLY A 166 4.25 -13.37 -3.03
C GLY A 166 5.22 -12.47 -2.28
N PHE A 167 4.98 -11.17 -2.34
CA PHE A 167 5.79 -10.15 -1.70
C PHE A 167 4.97 -8.89 -1.46
N VAL A 168 5.43 -8.06 -0.52
CA VAL A 168 4.92 -6.70 -0.34
C VAL A 168 5.67 -5.78 -1.30
N CYS A 169 5.00 -4.82 -1.91
CA CYS A 169 5.63 -3.75 -2.70
C CYS A 169 4.89 -2.42 -2.49
N THR A 170 5.35 -1.34 -3.11
CA THR A 170 4.56 -0.11 -3.21
C THR A 170 3.84 -0.05 -4.55
N PHE A 171 2.82 0.79 -4.69
CA PHE A 171 2.15 1.04 -5.97
C PHE A 171 3.14 1.52 -7.04
N ASN A 172 4.12 2.36 -6.68
CA ASN A 172 5.17 2.80 -7.60
C ASN A 172 5.99 1.64 -8.20
N ASP A 173 6.15 0.52 -7.49
CA ASP A 173 6.81 -0.66 -8.07
C ASP A 173 6.02 -1.26 -9.25
N LEU A 174 4.71 -1.03 -9.34
CA LEU A 174 3.87 -1.48 -10.45
C LEU A 174 3.90 -0.51 -11.64
N VAL A 175 4.30 0.75 -11.42
CA VAL A 175 4.24 1.81 -12.44
C VAL A 175 5.25 1.56 -13.56
N ALA A 176 4.76 1.12 -14.71
CA ALA A 176 5.56 0.88 -15.91
C ALA A 176 4.92 1.55 -17.13
N ARG A 177 5.43 2.73 -17.50
CA ARG A 177 4.84 3.59 -18.55
C ARG A 177 5.20 3.16 -19.98
N ASN A 178 6.13 2.24 -20.17
CA ASN A 178 6.48 1.69 -21.47
C ASN A 178 5.37 0.74 -21.96
N ARG A 179 5.14 0.69 -23.29
CA ARG A 179 4.06 -0.10 -23.89
C ARG A 179 4.10 -1.60 -23.56
N ALA A 180 5.30 -2.15 -23.36
CA ALA A 180 5.51 -3.56 -23.00
C ALA A 180 5.33 -3.84 -21.50
N GLY A 181 5.18 -2.82 -20.66
CA GLY A 181 5.07 -2.95 -19.20
C GLY A 181 6.33 -3.51 -18.54
N LYS A 182 6.18 -3.97 -17.30
CA LYS A 182 7.22 -4.55 -16.45
C LYS A 182 6.84 -5.97 -16.05
N ALA A 183 7.79 -6.90 -16.10
CA ALA A 183 7.62 -8.20 -15.44
C ALA A 183 7.67 -7.99 -13.92
N LEU A 184 6.51 -8.03 -13.27
CA LEU A 184 6.35 -7.72 -11.85
C LEU A 184 6.44 -8.99 -11.00
N ILE A 185 5.52 -9.94 -11.21
CA ILE A 185 5.48 -11.21 -10.49
C ILE A 185 5.80 -12.36 -11.44
N THR A 186 6.70 -13.25 -11.02
CA THR A 186 7.05 -14.45 -11.80
C THR A 186 6.15 -15.60 -11.39
N LEU A 187 5.31 -16.05 -12.31
CA LEU A 187 4.39 -17.16 -12.09
C LEU A 187 5.09 -18.51 -12.30
N PRO A 188 4.95 -19.46 -11.36
CA PRO A 188 5.26 -20.87 -11.62
C PRO A 188 4.40 -21.48 -12.74
N GLU A 189 4.72 -22.69 -13.14
CA GLU A 189 3.97 -23.42 -14.18
C GLU A 189 2.48 -23.51 -13.83
N ASN A 190 1.62 -23.11 -14.78
CA ASN A 190 0.16 -23.06 -14.67
C ASN A 190 -0.41 -22.24 -13.49
N ALA A 191 0.41 -21.39 -12.88
CA ALA A 191 -0.01 -20.51 -11.80
C ALA A 191 -0.69 -19.24 -12.33
N HIS A 192 -1.55 -18.65 -11.53
CA HIS A 192 -2.28 -17.42 -11.81
C HIS A 192 -1.92 -16.32 -10.79
N VAL A 193 -2.13 -15.07 -11.20
CA VAL A 193 -1.98 -13.91 -10.32
C VAL A 193 -3.17 -13.88 -9.34
N MET A 194 -2.89 -13.69 -8.05
CA MET A 194 -3.93 -13.43 -7.06
C MET A 194 -4.39 -11.96 -7.17
N PRO A 195 -5.67 -11.66 -6.89
CA PRO A 195 -6.12 -10.28 -6.75
C PRO A 195 -5.19 -9.50 -5.81
N PRO A 196 -4.54 -8.42 -6.28
CA PRO A 196 -3.68 -7.61 -5.44
C PRO A 196 -4.46 -7.05 -4.26
N VAL A 197 -3.86 -7.07 -3.07
CA VAL A 197 -4.51 -6.61 -1.84
C VAL A 197 -3.85 -5.30 -1.40
N VAL A 198 -4.66 -4.26 -1.20
CA VAL A 198 -4.21 -3.00 -0.61
C VAL A 198 -3.94 -3.22 0.88
N ILE A 199 -2.74 -2.88 1.34
CA ILE A 199 -2.36 -2.97 2.74
C ILE A 199 -2.63 -1.62 3.38
N GLU A 200 -3.74 -1.52 4.09
CA GLU A 200 -4.15 -0.28 4.75
C GLU A 200 -3.34 0.01 6.03
N ASP A 201 -2.88 -1.02 6.76
CA ASP A 201 -2.03 -0.85 7.95
C ASP A 201 -0.93 -1.93 7.99
N ALA A 202 0.29 -1.52 8.35
CA ALA A 202 1.45 -2.42 8.45
C ALA A 202 1.31 -3.47 9.57
N SER A 203 0.45 -3.24 10.56
CA SER A 203 0.14 -4.14 11.67
C SER A 203 -0.95 -5.16 11.36
N ASP A 204 -1.53 -5.12 10.16
CA ASP A 204 -2.55 -6.06 9.73
C ASP A 204 -2.03 -7.50 9.61
N MET A 205 -2.96 -8.44 9.68
CA MET A 205 -2.69 -9.87 9.53
C MET A 205 -2.95 -10.31 8.09
N LEU A 206 -1.99 -11.02 7.51
CA LEU A 206 -2.18 -11.75 6.25
C LEU A 206 -2.86 -13.08 6.55
N LEU A 207 -3.98 -13.35 5.88
CA LEU A 207 -4.70 -14.62 5.95
C LEU A 207 -4.69 -15.31 4.58
N ALA A 208 -4.16 -16.53 4.54
CA ALA A 208 -4.11 -17.38 3.36
C ALA A 208 -5.01 -18.61 3.54
N ILE A 209 -5.82 -18.92 2.53
CA ILE A 209 -6.68 -20.12 2.50
C ILE A 209 -6.40 -20.93 1.22
N THR A 210 -6.01 -22.19 1.36
CA THR A 210 -5.75 -23.07 0.21
C THR A 210 -7.03 -23.74 -0.31
N GLN A 211 -6.98 -24.24 -1.54
CA GLN A 211 -8.06 -25.01 -2.19
C GLN A 211 -8.37 -26.30 -1.42
N ALA A 212 -7.36 -26.95 -0.82
CA ALA A 212 -7.56 -28.07 0.08
C ALA A 212 -8.21 -27.71 1.43
N GLY A 213 -8.38 -26.42 1.74
CA GLY A 213 -9.02 -25.92 2.96
C GLY A 213 -8.07 -25.73 4.14
N ARG A 214 -6.78 -25.45 3.88
CA ARG A 214 -5.83 -25.09 4.92
C ARG A 214 -5.80 -23.58 5.12
N MET A 215 -5.72 -23.14 6.38
CA MET A 215 -5.63 -21.72 6.73
C MET A 215 -4.30 -21.44 7.42
N LEU A 216 -3.70 -20.31 7.09
CA LEU A 216 -2.52 -19.77 7.77
C LEU A 216 -2.68 -18.27 7.95
N MET A 217 -2.42 -17.78 9.15
CA MET A 217 -2.43 -16.36 9.48
C MET A 217 -1.10 -15.92 10.09
N PHE A 218 -0.55 -14.77 9.67
CA PHE A 218 0.65 -14.17 10.24
C PHE A 218 0.68 -12.65 9.97
N PRO A 219 1.43 -11.84 10.73
CA PRO A 219 1.53 -10.39 10.48
C PRO A 219 2.04 -10.09 9.07
N VAL A 220 1.40 -9.18 8.33
CA VAL A 220 1.79 -8.88 6.94
C VAL A 220 3.23 -8.37 6.83
N SER A 221 3.73 -7.73 7.88
CA SER A 221 5.12 -7.28 8.04
C SER A 221 6.16 -8.40 7.95
N ASP A 222 5.78 -9.65 8.21
CA ASP A 222 6.70 -10.80 8.16
C ASP A 222 6.96 -11.28 6.72
N LEU A 223 6.19 -10.79 5.74
CA LEU A 223 6.42 -11.05 4.32
C LEU A 223 7.41 -10.00 3.76
N PRO A 224 8.57 -10.42 3.20
CA PRO A 224 9.56 -9.48 2.71
C PRO A 224 9.03 -8.54 1.62
N GLN A 225 9.44 -7.27 1.70
CA GLN A 225 9.16 -6.28 0.67
C GLN A 225 10.14 -6.46 -0.51
N LEU A 226 9.62 -6.54 -1.73
CA LEU A 226 10.39 -6.66 -2.98
C LEU A 226 9.77 -5.78 -4.06
N SER A 227 10.56 -5.39 -5.07
CA SER A 227 10.06 -4.58 -6.19
C SER A 227 9.62 -5.40 -7.42
N LYS A 228 9.99 -6.69 -7.47
CA LYS A 228 9.60 -7.69 -8.47
C LYS A 228 10.10 -9.10 -8.11
N GLY A 229 9.63 -10.11 -8.82
CA GLY A 229 10.16 -11.48 -8.82
C GLY A 229 9.09 -12.52 -8.47
N LYS A 230 9.51 -13.76 -8.19
CA LYS A 230 8.58 -14.81 -7.74
C LYS A 230 7.99 -14.51 -6.36
N GLY A 231 8.71 -13.77 -5.53
CA GLY A 231 8.35 -13.56 -4.13
C GLY A 231 8.78 -14.70 -3.22
N ASN A 232 8.50 -14.51 -1.94
CA ASN A 232 8.76 -15.48 -0.89
C ASN A 232 7.52 -16.32 -0.60
N LYS A 233 7.73 -17.48 0.00
CA LYS A 233 6.64 -18.39 0.36
C LYS A 233 5.72 -17.74 1.40
N ILE A 234 4.43 -17.66 1.09
CA ILE A 234 3.35 -17.24 1.98
C ILE A 234 2.84 -18.47 2.76
N ILE A 235 2.41 -19.49 2.01
CA ILE A 235 1.90 -20.77 2.53
C ILE A 235 2.50 -21.92 1.70
N ASN A 236 2.83 -23.03 2.34
CA ASN A 236 3.46 -24.15 1.64
C ASN A 236 2.45 -24.97 0.86
N ILE A 237 2.56 -24.92 -0.46
CA ILE A 237 1.83 -25.78 -1.40
C ILE A 237 2.86 -26.54 -2.23
N PRO A 238 2.80 -27.88 -2.31
CA PRO A 238 3.71 -28.64 -3.16
C PRO A 238 3.62 -28.18 -4.61
N SER A 239 4.76 -27.86 -5.23
CA SER A 239 4.79 -27.29 -6.59
C SER A 239 4.16 -28.19 -7.64
N ALA A 240 4.28 -29.51 -7.47
CA ALA A 240 3.66 -30.48 -8.38
C ALA A 240 2.13 -30.52 -8.24
N GLU A 241 1.58 -30.33 -7.04
CA GLU A 241 0.13 -30.24 -6.82
C GLU A 241 -0.42 -28.94 -7.42
N ALA A 242 0.31 -27.83 -7.23
CA ALA A 242 -0.05 -26.53 -7.81
C ALA A 242 -0.04 -26.54 -9.34
N ALA A 243 1.01 -27.08 -9.97
CA ALA A 243 1.11 -27.15 -11.43
C ALA A 243 0.01 -28.03 -12.07
N ARG A 244 -0.50 -29.03 -11.33
CA ARG A 244 -1.62 -29.89 -11.76
C ARG A 244 -3.01 -29.31 -11.41
N GLY A 245 -3.08 -28.21 -10.67
CA GLY A 245 -4.33 -27.62 -10.19
C GLY A 245 -5.06 -28.45 -9.12
N GLU A 246 -4.34 -29.30 -8.38
CA GLU A 246 -4.89 -30.15 -7.32
C GLU A 246 -5.04 -29.41 -5.97
N ASP A 247 -4.08 -28.54 -5.66
CA ASP A 247 -4.10 -27.62 -4.51
C ASP A 247 -3.48 -26.29 -4.94
N GLY A 248 -3.85 -25.21 -4.28
CA GLY A 248 -3.49 -23.85 -4.66
C GLY A 248 -3.95 -22.86 -3.61
N LEU A 249 -3.42 -21.64 -3.63
CA LEU A 249 -3.91 -20.56 -2.79
C LEU A 249 -5.21 -20.05 -3.41
N ALA A 250 -6.33 -20.28 -2.72
CA ALA A 250 -7.65 -19.96 -3.23
C ALA A 250 -8.14 -18.57 -2.79
N GLN A 251 -7.81 -18.18 -1.56
CA GLN A 251 -8.16 -16.86 -1.03
C GLN A 251 -6.97 -16.28 -0.28
N LEU A 252 -6.77 -14.97 -0.41
CA LEU A 252 -5.71 -14.21 0.23
C LEU A 252 -6.27 -12.86 0.68
N TYR A 253 -6.08 -12.52 1.95
CA TYR A 253 -6.56 -11.28 2.53
C TYR A 253 -5.51 -10.66 3.43
N VAL A 254 -5.61 -9.34 3.61
CA VAL A 254 -4.93 -8.57 4.65
C VAL A 254 -6.04 -7.90 5.45
N LEU A 255 -6.08 -8.13 6.76
CA LEU A 255 -7.18 -7.69 7.62
C LEU A 255 -6.69 -7.34 9.03
N PRO A 256 -7.41 -6.46 9.74
CA PRO A 256 -7.14 -6.18 11.15
C PRO A 256 -7.12 -7.45 12.00
N PRO A 257 -6.31 -7.51 13.06
CA PRO A 257 -6.17 -8.70 13.91
C PRO A 257 -7.46 -9.10 14.65
N GLN A 258 -8.43 -8.18 14.80
CA GLN A 258 -9.70 -8.39 15.51
C GLN A 258 -10.90 -8.55 14.57
N SER A 259 -10.66 -8.87 13.29
CA SER A 259 -11.73 -9.12 12.32
C SER A 259 -12.41 -10.48 12.51
N THR A 260 -13.68 -10.55 12.14
CA THR A 260 -14.46 -11.79 12.08
C THR A 260 -14.73 -12.15 10.63
N LEU A 261 -14.45 -13.39 10.24
CA LEU A 261 -14.74 -13.90 8.92
C LEU A 261 -15.99 -14.76 8.92
N THR A 262 -16.81 -14.60 7.89
CA THR A 262 -17.94 -15.45 7.60
C THR A 262 -17.74 -16.06 6.23
N ILE A 263 -17.50 -17.37 6.20
CA ILE A 263 -17.18 -18.11 4.98
C ILE A 263 -18.41 -18.94 4.56
N HIS A 264 -18.80 -18.81 3.29
CA HIS A 264 -19.89 -19.54 2.68
C HIS A 264 -19.37 -20.63 1.75
N VAL A 265 -19.85 -21.85 1.98
CA VAL A 265 -19.56 -23.05 1.17
C VAL A 265 -20.89 -23.74 0.87
N GLY A 266 -21.44 -23.46 -0.31
CA GLY A 266 -22.79 -23.79 -0.72
C GLY A 266 -23.83 -23.23 0.27
N LYS A 267 -24.54 -24.14 0.92
CA LYS A 267 -25.55 -23.79 1.95
C LYS A 267 -24.95 -23.66 3.36
N ARG A 268 -23.67 -24.01 3.55
CA ARG A 268 -23.00 -23.97 4.86
C ARG A 268 -22.39 -22.60 5.10
N LYS A 269 -22.53 -22.13 6.32
CA LYS A 269 -21.92 -20.89 6.83
C LYS A 269 -20.97 -21.24 7.97
N ILE A 270 -19.72 -20.80 7.88
CA ILE A 270 -18.70 -20.98 8.92
C ILE A 270 -18.28 -19.59 9.39
N LYS A 271 -18.52 -19.30 10.67
CA LYS A 271 -18.10 -18.04 11.29
C LYS A 271 -16.81 -18.28 12.07
N LEU A 272 -15.79 -17.48 11.79
CA LEU A 272 -14.47 -17.50 12.42
C LEU A 272 -14.26 -16.15 13.11
N ARG A 273 -14.37 -16.12 14.43
CA ARG A 273 -14.07 -14.95 15.24
C ARG A 273 -12.56 -14.85 15.47
N PRO A 274 -12.04 -13.74 16.04
CA PRO A 274 -10.62 -13.57 16.32
C PRO A 274 -10.01 -14.75 17.10
N GLU A 275 -10.73 -15.33 18.05
CA GLU A 275 -10.26 -16.48 18.83
C GLU A 275 -10.10 -17.76 18.00
N GLU A 276 -10.92 -17.93 16.95
CA GLU A 276 -10.76 -19.02 16.00
C GLU A 276 -9.62 -18.75 15.00
N LEU A 277 -9.47 -17.50 14.56
CA LEU A 277 -8.38 -17.10 13.67
C LEU A 277 -7.02 -17.22 14.35
N GLN A 278 -6.93 -16.95 15.66
CA GLN A 278 -5.71 -17.14 16.44
C GLN A 278 -5.20 -18.59 16.42
N LYS A 279 -6.10 -19.58 16.28
CA LYS A 279 -5.73 -21.01 16.21
C LYS A 279 -5.09 -21.41 14.88
N VAL A 280 -5.24 -20.59 13.85
CA VAL A 280 -4.60 -20.78 12.54
C VAL A 280 -3.42 -19.82 12.34
N THR A 281 -3.07 -19.04 13.37
CA THR A 281 -1.85 -18.25 13.40
C THR A 281 -0.62 -19.16 13.46
N GLY A 282 0.39 -18.87 12.65
CA GLY A 282 1.62 -19.65 12.64
C GLY A 282 2.72 -18.97 11.84
N GLU A 283 3.89 -19.62 11.77
CA GLU A 283 5.01 -19.09 11.00
C GLU A 283 4.71 -19.04 9.50
N ARG A 284 5.16 -17.97 8.85
CA ARG A 284 5.11 -17.83 7.38
C ARG A 284 5.76 -19.03 6.70
N GLY A 285 5.13 -19.50 5.62
CA GLY A 285 5.65 -20.60 4.80
C GLY A 285 5.40 -22.00 5.38
N ARG A 286 4.64 -22.13 6.47
CA ARG A 286 4.05 -23.40 6.91
C ARG A 286 2.89 -23.81 5.99
N ARG A 287 2.42 -25.06 6.10
CA ARG A 287 1.29 -25.56 5.29
C ARG A 287 -0.08 -25.03 5.75
N GLY A 288 -0.15 -24.42 6.93
CA GLY A 288 -1.41 -24.03 7.56
C GLY A 288 -2.18 -25.18 8.22
N THR A 289 -3.17 -24.83 9.02
CA THR A 289 -4.04 -25.75 9.74
C THR A 289 -5.22 -26.15 8.85
N LEU A 290 -5.46 -27.45 8.71
CA LEU A 290 -6.56 -27.96 7.89
C LEU A 290 -7.91 -27.76 8.58
N MET A 291 -8.81 -27.06 7.92
CA MET A 291 -10.18 -26.82 8.39
C MET A 291 -11.15 -27.76 7.68
N ARG A 292 -11.88 -28.57 8.46
CA ARG A 292 -12.79 -29.58 7.90
C ARG A 292 -13.98 -28.90 7.18
N GLY A 293 -14.13 -29.19 5.89
CA GLY A 293 -15.25 -28.69 5.07
C GLY A 293 -15.05 -27.28 4.52
N LEU A 294 -13.81 -26.79 4.48
CA LEU A 294 -13.46 -25.47 3.96
C LEU A 294 -12.91 -25.53 2.52
N GLN A 295 -13.58 -26.27 1.64
CA GLN A 295 -13.20 -26.40 0.24
C GLN A 295 -14.29 -25.80 -0.64
N ARG A 296 -13.94 -25.26 -1.82
CA ARG A 296 -14.87 -24.60 -2.75
C ARG A 296 -15.65 -23.46 -2.08
N ILE A 297 -14.91 -22.46 -1.60
CA ILE A 297 -15.48 -21.26 -0.98
C ILE A 297 -16.15 -20.42 -2.07
N ASP A 298 -17.43 -20.13 -1.89
CA ASP A 298 -18.20 -19.32 -2.85
C ASP A 298 -18.15 -17.83 -2.50
N ARG A 299 -18.18 -17.51 -1.19
CA ARG A 299 -18.21 -16.13 -0.70
C ARG A 299 -17.55 -16.03 0.67
N VAL A 300 -16.81 -14.94 0.87
CA VAL A 300 -16.25 -14.54 2.17
C VAL A 300 -16.78 -13.16 2.51
N GLU A 301 -17.36 -13.02 3.70
CA GLU A 301 -17.74 -11.74 4.29
C GLU A 301 -16.75 -11.45 5.43
N ILE A 302 -16.12 -10.29 5.40
CA ILE A 302 -15.15 -9.85 6.41
C ILE A 302 -15.80 -8.72 7.21
N ASP A 303 -16.00 -8.96 8.51
CA ASP A 303 -16.47 -7.97 9.47
C ASP A 303 -15.25 -7.49 10.26
N SER A 304 -14.69 -6.37 9.80
CA SER A 304 -13.52 -5.74 10.41
C SER A 304 -13.96 -4.61 11.34
N PRO A 305 -13.37 -4.47 12.55
CA PRO A 305 -13.60 -3.31 13.39
C PRO A 305 -13.34 -2.03 12.59
N ARG A 306 -14.23 -1.04 12.72
CA ARG A 306 -14.06 0.25 12.04
C ARG A 306 -12.70 0.83 12.43
N ARG A 307 -11.85 1.08 11.44
CA ARG A 307 -10.67 1.92 11.61
C ARG A 307 -11.15 3.36 11.78
N ALA A 308 -10.48 4.14 12.63
CA ALA A 308 -10.61 5.58 12.56
C ALA A 308 -10.03 5.99 11.19
N SER A 309 -10.83 6.61 10.33
CA SER A 309 -10.36 7.12 9.05
C SER A 309 -9.32 8.23 9.31
N SER A 310 -8.07 7.99 8.96
CA SER A 310 -7.12 9.08 8.73
C SER A 310 -7.40 9.67 7.35
N GLY A 311 -8.41 10.53 7.23
CA GLY A 311 -8.76 11.04 5.89
C GLY A 311 -9.95 11.98 5.72
N ASP A 312 -10.67 12.39 6.76
CA ASP A 312 -11.57 13.55 6.68
C ASP A 312 -10.91 14.74 7.39
N SER A 313 -9.79 15.21 6.83
CA SER A 313 -9.46 16.62 6.96
C SER A 313 -10.24 17.33 5.85
N GLU A 314 -11.44 17.80 6.19
CA GLU A 314 -12.07 18.90 5.49
C GLU A 314 -11.11 20.10 5.52
N GLU A 315 -10.32 20.28 4.46
CA GLU A 315 -9.82 21.57 3.98
C GLU A 315 -9.79 21.60 2.44
#